data_AF-A0A1S0U950-F1
#
_entry.id   AF-A0A1S0U950-F1
#
_cell.length_a   1.000
_cell.length_b   1.000
_cell.length_c   1.000
_cell.angle_alpha   90.00
_cell.angle_beta   90.00
_cell.angle_gamma   90.00
#
_symmetry.space_group_name_H-M   'P 1'
#
loop_
_entity.id
_entity.type
_entity.pdbx_description
1 polymer ?
#
loop_
_entity_poly.entity_id
_entity_poly.type
_entity_poly.pdbx_seq_one_letter_code
_entity_poly.pdbx_strand_id
1 'polypeptide(L)'
;MGLDKFEFVQEQIKEKVDCFVTDGKTRLPKPNEFHYRCNYLYRAASLLCSQSSGNNGLETLSKLYLREMKELCLVEMIRLEKDFGRTICKHCKNIFVARFDGTQSITVRLNKKKQMIRTCLNCGAKKHFLRNTRYLSRNERDQHQIETEMQQQQVPAEAIH
;
A
#
# COMPACT_ATOMS: atom_id res chain seq x y z
N MET A 1 21.82 14.50 -9.72
CA MET A 1 20.98 14.10 -10.87
C MET A 1 20.12 12.91 -10.48
N GLY A 2 19.00 13.15 -9.79
CA GLY A 2 18.16 12.06 -9.25
C GLY A 2 16.74 12.48 -8.85
N LEU A 3 16.32 13.69 -9.23
CA LEU A 3 14.97 14.21 -9.00
C LEU A 3 14.02 13.85 -10.16
N ASP A 4 14.57 13.69 -11.37
CA ASP A 4 13.82 13.46 -12.62
C ASP A 4 13.07 12.12 -12.65
N LYS A 5 13.54 11.10 -11.92
CA LYS A 5 12.86 9.78 -11.87
C LYS A 5 11.57 9.82 -11.05
N PHE A 6 11.46 10.72 -10.08
CA PHE A 6 10.26 10.80 -9.23
C PHE A 6 9.16 11.59 -9.92
N GLU A 7 9.52 12.64 -10.65
CA GLU A 7 8.60 13.39 -11.52
C GLU A 7 8.09 12.51 -12.67
N PHE A 8 8.97 11.73 -13.33
CA PHE A 8 8.55 10.81 -14.40
C PHE A 8 7.52 9.77 -13.94
N VAL A 9 7.65 9.23 -12.71
CA VAL A 9 6.67 8.29 -12.16
C VAL A 9 5.36 8.99 -11.81
N GLN A 10 5.39 10.24 -11.34
CA GLN A 10 4.18 11.02 -11.08
C GLN A 10 3.47 11.43 -12.37
N GLU A 11 4.22 11.75 -13.43
CA GLU A 11 3.71 12.17 -14.73
C GLU A 11 3.07 10.98 -15.47
N GLN A 12 3.69 9.80 -15.42
CA GLN A 12 3.09 8.55 -15.90
C GLN A 12 1.78 8.17 -15.19
N ILE A 13 1.67 8.49 -13.89
CA ILE A 13 0.43 8.28 -13.12
C ILE A 13 -0.63 9.31 -13.51
N LYS A 14 -0.22 10.54 -13.84
CA LYS A 14 -1.12 11.64 -14.21
C LYS A 14 -1.64 11.49 -15.64
N GLU A 15 -0.78 11.14 -16.60
CA GLU A 15 -1.17 10.83 -17.99
C GLU A 15 -2.12 9.62 -18.05
N LYS A 16 -1.91 8.58 -17.23
CA LYS A 16 -2.84 7.44 -17.15
C LYS A 16 -4.23 7.81 -16.61
N VAL A 17 -4.33 8.92 -15.88
CA VAL A 17 -5.60 9.39 -15.29
C VAL A 17 -6.35 10.33 -16.25
N ASP A 18 -5.65 11.05 -17.13
CA ASP A 18 -6.25 12.08 -17.99
C ASP A 18 -6.73 11.58 -19.37
N CYS A 19 -6.45 10.33 -19.77
CA CYS A 19 -6.82 9.82 -21.11
C CYS A 19 -8.17 9.10 -21.23
N PHE A 20 -9.07 9.13 -20.24
CA PHE A 20 -10.36 8.43 -20.33
C PHE A 20 -11.57 9.37 -20.31
N VAL A 21 -11.84 9.99 -21.46
CA VAL A 21 -13.18 10.47 -21.80
C VAL A 21 -13.48 10.16 -23.26
N THR A 22 -14.21 9.07 -23.51
CA THR A 22 -15.41 9.08 -24.35
C THR A 22 -16.33 7.90 -23.97
N ASP A 23 -17.61 8.27 -23.84
CA ASP A 23 -18.83 7.46 -23.78
C ASP A 23 -19.14 6.52 -22.59
N GLY A 24 -20.38 6.63 -22.07
CA GLY A 24 -21.04 5.54 -21.36
C GLY A 24 -20.69 5.29 -19.88
N LYS A 25 -20.90 6.29 -19.01
CA LYS A 25 -21.24 6.18 -17.57
C LYS A 25 -20.80 4.88 -16.82
N THR A 26 -19.51 4.74 -16.54
CA THR A 26 -19.04 4.19 -15.24
C THR A 26 -17.94 5.12 -14.74
N ARG A 27 -18.31 6.15 -13.98
CA ARG A 27 -17.31 6.97 -13.28
C ARG A 27 -16.62 6.04 -12.28
N LEU A 28 -15.32 5.81 -12.44
CA LEU A 28 -14.50 5.17 -11.43
C LEU A 28 -14.82 5.86 -10.10
N PRO A 29 -15.19 5.13 -9.02
CA PRO A 29 -15.59 5.76 -7.77
C PRO A 29 -14.42 6.63 -7.31
N LYS A 30 -14.62 7.96 -7.31
CA LYS A 30 -13.64 8.88 -6.76
C LYS A 30 -13.33 8.41 -5.35
N PRO A 31 -12.06 8.18 -4.98
CA PRO A 31 -11.72 7.80 -3.63
C PRO A 31 -12.33 8.83 -2.68
N ASN A 32 -13.07 8.36 -1.68
CA ASN A 32 -13.62 9.22 -0.63
C ASN A 32 -12.48 10.11 -0.08
N GLU A 33 -12.77 11.37 0.25
CA GLU A 33 -11.79 12.33 0.79
C GLU A 33 -10.95 11.71 1.92
N PHE A 34 -11.59 10.90 2.75
CA PHE A 34 -10.93 10.20 3.83
C PHE A 34 -9.95 9.10 3.39
N HIS A 35 -10.18 8.42 2.26
CA HIS A 35 -9.18 7.53 1.66
C HIS A 35 -7.94 8.30 1.24
N TYR A 36 -8.10 9.52 0.68
CA TYR A 36 -6.98 10.39 0.38
C TYR A 36 -6.23 10.82 1.64
N ARG A 37 -6.95 11.22 2.70
CA ARG A 37 -6.33 11.57 3.99
C ARG A 37 -5.57 10.39 4.60
N CYS A 38 -6.14 9.18 4.57
CA CYS A 38 -5.45 7.97 5.03
C CYS A 38 -4.17 7.70 4.25
N ASN A 39 -4.23 7.79 2.92
CA ASN A 39 -3.08 7.59 2.06
C ASN A 39 -2.00 8.64 2.33
N TYR A 40 -2.37 9.91 2.47
CA TYR A 40 -1.45 10.98 2.81
C TYR A 40 -0.70 10.70 4.12
N LEU A 41 -1.43 10.39 5.20
CA LEU A 41 -0.85 10.07 6.51
C LEU A 41 0.10 8.87 6.44
N TYR A 42 -0.30 7.81 5.72
CA TYR A 42 0.53 6.64 5.51
C TYR A 42 1.83 6.97 4.76
N ARG A 43 1.75 7.74 3.67
CA ARG A 43 2.90 8.14 2.85
C ARG A 43 3.85 9.04 3.61
N ALA A 44 3.32 10.02 4.36
CA ALA A 44 4.11 10.88 5.23
C ALA A 44 4.84 10.06 6.30
N ALA A 45 4.14 9.13 6.96
CA ALA A 45 4.76 8.25 7.95
C ALA A 45 5.86 7.36 7.34
N SER A 46 5.63 6.83 6.13
CA SER A 46 6.59 6.02 5.41
C SER A 46 7.86 6.79 5.08
N LEU A 47 7.74 8.03 4.61
CA LEU A 47 8.86 8.90 4.26
C LEU A 47 9.69 9.26 5.50
N LEU A 48 9.03 9.67 6.58
CA LEU A 48 9.73 10.01 7.83
C LEU A 48 10.48 8.81 8.40
N CYS A 49 9.87 7.62 8.36
CA CYS A 49 10.53 6.41 8.85
C CYS A 49 11.68 5.96 7.94
N SER A 50 11.61 6.18 6.62
CA SER A 50 12.70 5.78 5.72
C SER A 50 13.94 6.68 5.89
N GLN A 51 13.72 7.97 6.16
CA GLN A 51 14.75 8.96 6.48
C GLN A 51 15.32 8.82 7.90
N SER A 52 14.67 8.03 8.75
CA SER A 52 15.08 7.86 10.14
C SER A 52 16.30 6.95 10.29
N SER A 53 17.39 7.48 10.82
CA SER A 53 18.58 6.73 11.27
C SER A 53 18.50 6.33 12.76
N GLY A 54 17.65 5.36 13.10
CA GLY A 54 17.48 4.86 14.48
C GLY A 54 16.36 5.53 15.30
N ASN A 55 16.46 5.46 16.64
CA ASN A 55 15.44 5.91 17.62
C ASN A 55 15.34 7.46 17.73
N ASN A 56 15.11 8.15 16.61
CA ASN A 56 15.06 9.60 16.55
C ASN A 56 13.61 10.14 16.57
N GLY A 57 13.48 11.47 16.59
CA GLY A 57 12.18 12.15 16.56
C GLY A 57 11.34 11.83 15.31
N LEU A 58 11.97 11.52 14.17
CA LEU A 58 11.28 11.17 12.92
C LEU A 58 10.55 9.83 13.03
N GLU A 59 11.14 8.83 13.69
CA GLU A 59 10.44 7.56 13.96
C GLU A 59 9.22 7.79 14.88
N THR A 60 9.35 8.67 15.87
CA THR A 60 8.24 9.01 16.77
C THR A 60 7.10 9.73 16.02
N LEU A 61 7.45 10.68 15.15
CA LEU A 61 6.49 11.39 14.30
C LEU A 61 5.80 10.45 13.30
N SER A 62 6.55 9.50 12.72
CA SER A 62 5.99 8.45 11.86
C SER A 62 4.92 7.61 12.61
N LYS A 63 5.23 7.19 13.84
CA LYS A 63 4.28 6.45 14.70
C LYS A 63 3.04 7.28 15.04
N LEU A 64 3.19 8.60 15.22
CA LEU A 64 2.08 9.52 15.45
C LEU A 64 1.15 9.57 14.23
N TYR A 65 1.67 9.80 13.03
CA TYR A 65 0.83 9.80 11.82
C TYR A 65 0.09 8.49 11.58
N LEU A 66 0.69 7.35 11.92
CA LEU A 66 0.00 6.05 11.84
C LEU A 66 -1.03 5.82 12.94
N ARG A 67 -0.93 6.54 14.06
CA ARG A 67 -1.97 6.58 15.08
C ARG A 67 -3.15 7.39 14.57
N GLU A 68 -2.91 8.61 14.10
CA GLU A 68 -3.94 9.49 13.52
C GLU A 68 -4.67 8.83 12.35
N MET A 69 -3.93 8.16 11.46
CA MET A 69 -4.52 7.42 10.34
C MET A 69 -5.48 6.31 10.83
N LYS A 70 -5.12 5.59 11.89
CA LYS A 70 -5.97 4.54 12.45
C LYS A 70 -7.18 5.12 13.18
N GLU A 71 -7.02 6.24 13.86
CA GLU A 71 -8.11 6.95 14.51
C GLU A 71 -9.12 7.46 13.47
N LEU A 72 -8.64 8.09 12.39
CA LEU A 72 -9.48 8.51 11.28
C LEU A 72 -10.23 7.33 10.65
N CYS A 73 -9.58 6.18 10.47
CA CYS A 73 -10.26 4.97 9.99
C CYS A 73 -11.37 4.47 10.95
N LEU A 74 -11.18 4.63 12.27
CA LEU A 74 -12.16 4.21 13.26
C LEU A 74 -13.37 5.16 13.30
N VAL A 75 -13.11 6.47 13.32
CA VAL A 75 -14.15 7.51 13.37
C VAL A 75 -15.01 7.47 12.11
N GLU A 76 -14.38 7.41 10.95
CA GLU A 76 -15.07 7.49 9.65
C GLU A 76 -15.56 6.12 9.15
N MET A 77 -15.39 5.06 9.96
CA MET A 77 -15.73 3.68 9.63
C MET A 77 -15.13 3.19 8.31
N ILE A 78 -13.89 3.61 8.03
CA ILE A 78 -13.19 3.27 6.79
C ILE A 78 -12.40 2.00 6.99
N ARG A 79 -12.61 1.07 6.06
CA ARG A 79 -11.81 -0.14 6.01
C ARG A 79 -10.43 0.17 5.44
N LEU A 80 -9.42 0.08 6.30
CA LEU A 80 -8.02 0.21 5.88
C LEU A 80 -7.67 -0.85 4.83
N GLU A 81 -6.94 -0.44 3.80
CA GLU A 81 -6.39 -1.34 2.80
C GLU A 81 -5.51 -2.41 3.45
N LYS A 82 -5.61 -3.65 2.96
CA LYS A 82 -4.92 -4.79 3.57
C LYS A 82 -3.42 -4.60 3.58
N ASP A 83 -2.85 -3.92 2.57
CA ASP A 83 -1.41 -3.72 2.45
C ASP A 83 -0.86 -2.74 3.48
N PHE A 84 -1.57 -1.65 3.77
CA PHE A 84 -1.22 -0.77 4.90
C PHE A 84 -1.30 -1.54 6.23
N GLY A 85 -2.37 -2.31 6.42
CA GLY A 85 -2.53 -3.16 7.59
C GLY A 85 -1.39 -4.18 7.75
N ARG A 86 -0.79 -4.66 6.65
CA ARG A 86 0.34 -5.61 6.65
C ARG A 86 1.67 -4.95 7.01
N THR A 87 1.90 -3.71 6.58
CA THR A 87 3.15 -2.96 6.80
C THR A 87 3.23 -2.24 8.16
N ILE A 88 2.13 -2.10 8.90
CA ILE A 88 2.15 -1.38 10.20
C ILE A 88 2.10 -2.33 11.39
N CYS A 89 3.00 -2.19 12.37
CA CYS A 89 2.93 -2.96 13.61
C CYS A 89 1.60 -2.77 14.35
N LYS A 90 0.99 -3.87 14.84
CA LYS A 90 -0.30 -3.81 15.53
C LYS A 90 -0.23 -3.08 16.88
N HIS A 91 0.88 -3.25 17.60
CA HIS A 91 1.12 -2.66 18.93
C HIS A 91 1.75 -1.28 18.84
N CYS A 92 3.07 -1.19 18.60
CA CYS A 92 3.81 0.08 18.65
C CYS A 92 3.65 1.00 17.44
N LYS A 93 2.81 0.62 16.46
CA LYS A 93 2.58 1.37 15.20
C LYS A 93 3.85 1.66 14.37
N ASN A 94 4.97 1.00 14.64
CA ASN A 94 6.14 1.11 13.79
C ASN A 94 5.85 0.58 12.37
N ILE A 95 6.34 1.25 11.34
CA ILE A 95 6.10 0.88 9.94
C ILE A 95 7.26 0.04 9.39
N PHE A 96 6.92 -0.96 8.60
CA PHE A 96 7.85 -1.89 7.97
C PHE A 96 8.23 -1.40 6.58
N VAL A 97 9.13 -0.41 6.53
CA VAL A 97 9.69 0.17 5.30
C VAL A 97 11.19 0.00 5.27
N ALA A 98 11.76 0.01 4.06
CA ALA A 98 13.19 0.10 3.88
C ALA A 98 13.69 1.46 4.37
N ARG A 99 14.80 1.45 5.10
CA ARG A 99 15.47 2.65 5.61
C ARG A 99 16.77 2.87 4.84
N PHE A 100 17.17 4.13 4.66
CA PHE A 100 18.37 4.48 3.90
C PHE A 100 19.66 3.97 4.55
N ASP A 101 19.68 3.84 5.88
CA ASP A 101 20.79 3.34 6.67
C ASP A 101 20.89 1.79 6.67
N GLY A 102 19.98 1.10 5.96
CA GLY A 102 19.90 -0.36 5.95
C GLY A 102 19.28 -0.97 7.22
N THR A 103 18.85 -0.14 8.18
CA THR A 103 18.26 -0.62 9.42
C THR A 103 16.92 -1.29 9.16
N GLN A 104 16.81 -2.56 9.56
CA GLN A 104 15.57 -3.32 9.43
C GLN A 104 14.63 -3.03 10.61
N SER A 105 13.34 -2.84 10.32
CA SER A 105 12.28 -2.67 11.32
C SER A 105 11.51 -3.98 11.62
N ILE A 106 11.80 -5.02 10.84
CA ILE A 106 11.07 -6.28 10.81
C ILE A 106 12.01 -7.45 10.48
N THR A 107 11.76 -8.61 11.09
CA THR A 107 12.31 -9.89 10.65
C THR A 107 11.22 -10.78 10.08
N VAL A 108 11.52 -11.46 8.98
CA VAL A 108 10.61 -12.42 8.33
C VAL A 108 11.17 -13.82 8.47
N ARG A 109 10.36 -14.77 8.95
CA ARG A 109 10.72 -16.19 9.07
C ARG A 109 9.58 -17.08 8.61
N LEU A 110 9.89 -18.28 8.14
CA LEU A 110 8.89 -19.32 7.90
C LEU A 110 8.84 -20.27 9.10
N ASN A 111 7.63 -20.63 9.54
CA ASN A 111 7.47 -21.64 10.58
C ASN A 111 7.34 -23.06 10.00
N LYS A 112 7.31 -24.08 10.88
CA LYS A 112 7.13 -25.49 10.49
C LYS A 112 5.85 -25.73 9.66
N LYS A 113 4.81 -24.92 9.85
CA LYS A 113 3.55 -24.96 9.10
C LYS A 113 3.60 -24.14 7.79
N LYS A 114 4.79 -23.74 7.31
CA LYS A 114 5.01 -22.90 6.12
C LYS A 114 4.28 -21.55 6.15
N GLN A 115 3.98 -21.02 7.34
CA GLN A 115 3.42 -19.68 7.52
C GLN A 115 4.54 -18.65 7.60
N MET A 116 4.34 -17.51 6.93
CA MET A 116 5.24 -16.36 7.03
C MET A 116 4.95 -15.62 8.34
N ILE A 117 5.95 -15.56 9.21
CA ILE A 117 5.93 -14.81 10.47
C ILE A 117 6.73 -13.54 10.28
N ARG A 118 6.06 -12.40 10.45
CA ARG A 118 6.64 -11.07 10.48
C ARG A 118 6.77 -10.61 11.94
N THR A 119 7.98 -10.39 12.42
CA THR A 119 8.26 -9.98 13.81
C THR A 119 8.76 -8.54 13.82
N CYS A 120 8.08 -7.67 14.56
CA CYS A 120 8.50 -6.28 14.74
C CYS A 120 9.76 -6.23 15.61
N LEU A 121 10.84 -5.59 15.13
CA LEU A 121 12.08 -5.47 15.88
C LEU A 121 12.01 -4.41 17.00
N ASN A 122 11.05 -3.48 16.94
CA ASN A 122 10.86 -2.47 17.99
C ASN A 122 10.11 -2.98 19.24
N CYS A 123 9.20 -3.96 19.11
CA CYS A 123 8.36 -4.41 20.24
C CYS A 123 8.12 -5.92 20.32
N GLY A 124 8.73 -6.71 19.43
CA GLY A 124 8.57 -8.18 19.42
C GLY A 124 7.22 -8.69 18.90
N ALA A 125 6.27 -7.82 18.58
CA ALA A 125 4.96 -8.20 18.06
C ALA A 125 5.06 -9.05 16.78
N LYS A 126 4.32 -10.16 16.75
CA LYS A 126 4.29 -11.09 15.61
C LYS A 126 3.00 -10.97 14.81
N LYS A 127 3.12 -11.04 13.49
CA LYS A 127 2.01 -11.26 12.55
C LYS A 127 2.25 -12.55 11.79
N HIS A 128 1.20 -13.34 11.62
CA HIS A 128 1.24 -14.62 10.95
C HIS A 128 0.45 -14.51 9.64
N PHE A 129 1.07 -14.90 8.54
CA PHE A 129 0.44 -14.94 7.22
C PHE A 129 0.48 -16.36 6.68
N LEU A 130 -0.70 -16.87 6.34
CA LEU A 130 -0.81 -18.13 5.62
C LEU A 130 -0.26 -17.95 4.21
N ARG A 131 0.60 -18.88 3.77
CA ARG A 131 1.08 -18.92 2.39
C ARG A 131 0.05 -19.68 1.57
N ASN A 132 -0.87 -18.95 0.93
CA ASN A 132 -1.82 -19.52 -0.04
C ASN A 132 -1.64 -18.82 -1.38
N THR A 133 -1.15 -19.54 -2.38
CA THR A 133 -0.91 -19.02 -3.73
C THR A 133 -2.18 -18.81 -4.54
N ARG A 134 -3.30 -19.44 -4.14
CA ARG A 134 -4.61 -19.30 -4.78
C ARG A 134 -5.49 -18.25 -4.11
N TYR A 135 -5.02 -17.63 -3.02
CA TYR A 135 -5.79 -16.65 -2.29
C TYR A 135 -5.58 -15.25 -2.86
N LEU A 136 -6.67 -14.65 -3.33
CA LEU A 136 -6.77 -13.23 -3.62
C LEU A 136 -7.70 -12.57 -2.59
N SER A 137 -7.29 -11.41 -2.08
CA SER A 137 -8.16 -10.51 -1.33
C SER A 137 -9.30 -9.98 -2.21
N ARG A 138 -10.35 -9.43 -1.60
CA ARG A 138 -11.48 -8.87 -2.35
C ARG A 138 -11.00 -7.82 -3.38
N ASN A 139 -10.21 -6.85 -2.94
CA ASN A 139 -9.66 -5.82 -3.82
C ASN A 139 -8.80 -6.42 -4.94
N GLU A 140 -7.95 -7.42 -4.64
CA GLU A 140 -7.15 -8.09 -5.69
C GLU A 140 -8.01 -8.88 -6.67
N ARG A 141 -9.16 -9.45 -6.26
CA ARG A 141 -10.11 -10.12 -7.16
C ARG A 141 -10.81 -9.11 -8.06
N ASP A 142 -11.28 -8.01 -7.48
CA ASP A 142 -11.96 -6.95 -8.22
C ASP A 142 -11.01 -6.37 -9.30
N GLN A 143 -9.76 -6.11 -8.92
CA GLN A 143 -8.70 -5.68 -9.84
C GLN A 143 -8.41 -6.71 -10.94
N HIS A 144 -8.29 -8.00 -10.58
CA HIS A 144 -8.07 -9.07 -11.55
C HIS A 144 -9.23 -9.22 -12.55
N GLN A 145 -10.48 -9.02 -12.10
CA GLN A 145 -11.64 -9.03 -12.99
C GLN A 145 -11.59 -7.89 -13.99
N ILE A 146 -11.33 -6.66 -13.53
CA ILE A 146 -11.17 -5.48 -14.39
C ILE A 146 -10.04 -5.73 -15.42
N GLU A 147 -8.88 -6.20 -14.98
CA GLU A 147 -7.74 -6.49 -15.87
C GLU A 147 -8.09 -7.55 -16.93
N THR A 148 -8.85 -8.58 -16.54
CA THR A 148 -9.30 -9.63 -17.45
C THR A 148 -10.30 -9.09 -18.48
N GLU A 149 -11.23 -8.23 -18.06
CA GLU A 149 -12.19 -7.56 -18.94
C GLU A 149 -11.49 -6.61 -19.93
N MET A 150 -10.49 -5.85 -19.47
CA MET A 150 -9.69 -4.97 -20.34
C MET A 150 -8.90 -5.76 -21.39
N GLN A 151 -8.33 -6.91 -21.02
CA GLN A 151 -7.61 -7.78 -21.96
C GLN A 151 -8.55 -8.40 -23.00
N GLN A 152 -9.78 -8.75 -22.62
CA GLN A 152 -10.77 -9.29 -23.55
C GLN A 152 -11.30 -8.22 -24.51
N GLN A 153 -11.38 -6.96 -24.09
CA GLN A 153 -11.77 -5.83 -24.96
C GLN A 153 -10.68 -5.40 -25.94
N GLN A 154 -9.40 -5.71 -25.67
CA GLN A 154 -8.29 -5.45 -26.59
C GLN A 154 -8.14 -6.49 -27.71
N VAL A 155 -8.94 -7.57 -27.70
CA VAL A 155 -8.99 -8.58 -28.76
C VAL A 155 -10.33 -8.45 -29.52
N PRO A 156 -10.48 -7.46 -30.41
CA PRO A 156 -10.81 -7.81 -31.79
C PRO A 156 -10.34 -6.77 -32.85
N ALA A 157 -9.32 -7.10 -33.66
CA ALA A 157 -9.09 -6.45 -34.97
C ALA A 157 -8.13 -7.19 -35.93
N GLU A 158 -7.29 -8.14 -35.48
CA GLU A 158 -6.23 -8.72 -36.35
C GLU A 158 -6.48 -10.16 -36.83
N ALA A 159 -7.73 -10.63 -36.81
CA ALA A 159 -8.06 -11.99 -37.28
C ALA A 159 -9.21 -12.02 -38.28
N ILE A 160 -9.24 -11.10 -39.25
CA ILE A 160 -9.93 -11.30 -40.54
C ILE A 160 -9.10 -10.58 -41.61
N HIS A 161 -8.18 -11.28 -42.26
CA HIS A 161 -7.79 -11.09 -43.67
C HIS A 161 -7.01 -12.30 -44.18
#